data_AF-A0A482UT02-F1
#
_entry.id   AF-A0A482UT02-F1
#
_cell.length_a   1.000
_cell.length_b   1.000
_cell.length_c   1.000
_cell.angle_alpha   90.00
_cell.angle_beta   90.00
_cell.angle_gamma   90.00
#
_symmetry.space_group_name_H-M   'P 1'
#
loop_
_entity.id
_entity.type
_entity.pdbx_description
1 polymer ?
#
loop_
_entity_poly.entity_id
_entity_poly.type
_entity_poly.pdbx_seq_one_letter_code
_entity_poly.pdbx_strand_id
1 'polypeptide(L)' 'MLYTIPYTLFKCGPTVYAESHMGHARTYVCLDILRRIMQEFFGYNVILCQVRYMDHTS' A
#
# COMPACT_ATOMS: atom_id res chain seq x y z
N MET A 1 -0.27 -7.14 28.63
CA MET A 1 0.56 -7.45 27.44
C MET A 1 -0.30 -7.16 26.23
N LEU A 2 -0.22 -5.94 25.71
CA LEU A 2 -1.14 -5.41 24.71
C LEU A 2 -0.97 -6.18 23.40
N TYR A 3 -2.07 -6.67 22.86
CA TYR A 3 -2.16 -7.39 21.59
C TYR A 3 -1.60 -6.50 20.47
N THR A 4 -0.51 -6.89 19.81
CA THR A 4 0.01 -6.15 18.66
C THR A 4 -0.87 -6.46 17.45
N ILE A 5 -1.98 -5.74 17.31
CA ILE A 5 -2.92 -5.95 16.21
C ILE A 5 -2.21 -5.52 14.91
N PRO A 6 -2.03 -6.41 13.92
CA PRO A 6 -1.41 -6.02 12.65
C PRO A 6 -2.35 -5.09 11.88
N TYR A 7 -1.83 -3.95 11.44
CA TYR A 7 -2.58 -2.99 10.62
C TYR A 7 -2.44 -3.35 9.14
N THR A 8 -3.55 -3.63 8.47
CA THR A 8 -3.54 -3.93 7.03
C THR A 8 -3.87 -2.67 6.24
N LEU A 9 -2.92 -2.18 5.44
CA LEU A 9 -3.11 -1.10 4.48
C LEU A 9 -3.54 -1.69 3.14
N PHE A 10 -4.75 -1.33 2.69
CA PHE A 10 -5.27 -1.76 1.39
C PHE A 10 -4.92 -0.73 0.31
N LYS A 11 -4.30 -1.19 -0.78
CA LYS A 11 -4.15 -0.39 -2.00
C LYS A 11 -4.69 -1.15 -3.20
N CYS A 12 -5.46 -0.47 -4.05
CA CYS A 12 -5.74 -0.96 -5.39
C CYS A 12 -4.42 -1.03 -6.17
N GLY A 13 -4.17 -2.17 -6.82
CA GLY A 13 -3.03 -2.32 -7.72
C GLY A 13 -3.18 -1.39 -8.93
N PRO A 14 -2.06 -1.04 -9.60
CA PRO A 14 -2.11 -0.17 -10.76
C PRO A 14 -2.83 -0.90 -11.88
N THR A 15 -3.81 -0.25 -12.50
CA THR A 15 -4.38 -0.70 -13.77
C THR A 15 -3.25 -0.72 -14.80
N VAL A 16 -2.95 -1.89 -15.37
CA VAL A 16 -1.81 -2.12 -16.29
C VAL A 16 -1.91 -1.27 -17.58
N TYR A 17 -3.05 -0.63 -17.83
CA TYR A 17 -3.37 0.09 -19.07
C TYR A 17 -3.20 1.60 -19.04
N ALA A 18 -2.57 2.17 -18.01
CA ALA A 18 -2.16 3.57 -18.05
C ALA A 18 -0.71 3.67 -17.60
N GLU A 19 0.12 4.23 -18.49
CA GLU A 19 1.50 4.63 -18.24
C GLU A 19 1.62 5.19 -16.82
N SER A 20 2.64 4.79 -16.07
CA SER A 20 2.90 5.19 -14.68
C SER A 20 3.19 6.70 -14.58
N HIS A 21 2.20 7.56 -14.87
CA HIS A 21 2.31 9.00 -14.76
C HIS A 21 2.57 9.38 -13.30
N MET A 22 3.30 10.47 -13.06
CA MET A 22 3.79 10.91 -11.73
C MET A 22 2.70 10.98 -10.65
N GLY A 23 1.43 11.11 -11.04
CA GLY A 23 0.26 11.06 -10.14
C GLY A 23 0.09 9.74 -9.39
N HIS A 24 0.40 8.60 -10.01
CA HIS A 24 0.34 7.29 -9.33
C HIS A 24 1.56 7.07 -8.42
N ALA A 25 2.73 7.56 -8.82
CA ALA A 25 3.95 7.49 -8.01
C ALA A 25 3.78 8.19 -6.65
N ARG A 26 3.06 9.32 -6.62
CA ARG A 26 2.73 10.05 -5.39
C ARG A 26 2.04 9.14 -4.36
N THR A 27 1.04 8.37 -4.77
CA THR A 27 0.29 7.49 -3.86
C THR A 27 1.17 6.38 -3.29
N TYR A 28 2.08 5.82 -4.10
CA TYR A 28 3.05 4.82 -3.61
C TYR A 28 4.03 5.43 -2.60
N VAL A 29 4.54 6.64 -2.87
CA VAL A 29 5.46 7.34 -1.97
C VAL A 29 4.76 7.71 -0.65
N CYS A 30 3.54 8.24 -0.71
CA CYS A 30 2.77 8.55 0.50
C CYS A 30 2.51 7.32 1.36
N LEU A 31 2.18 6.17 0.76
CA LEU A 31 1.96 4.92 1.49
C LEU A 31 3.26 4.36 2.09
N ASP A 32 4.41 4.51 1.41
CA ASP A 32 5.70 4.09 1.96
C ASP A 32 6.12 4.92 3.17
N ILE A 33 5.93 6.25 3.09
CA ILE A 33 6.20 7.17 4.22
C ILE A 33 5.29 6.84 5.41
N LEU A 34 3.99 6.62 5.16
CA LEU A 34 3.05 6.26 6.22
C LEU A 34 3.45 4.94 6.90
N ARG A 35 3.85 3.94 6.10
CA ARG A 35 4.34 2.65 6.61
C ARG A 35 5.58 2.84 7.49
N ARG A 36 6.55 3.63 7.04
CA ARG A 36 7.77 3.94 7.79
C ARG A 36 7.46 4.62 9.11
N ILE A 37 6.57 5.63 9.11
CA ILE A 37 6.19 6.31 10.35
C ILE A 37 5.53 5.33 11.33
N MET A 38 4.57 4.53 10.87
CA MET A 38 3.87 3.56 11.72
C MET A 38 4.80 2.47 12.27
N GLN A 39 5.79 2.01 11.50
CA GLN A 39 6.74 0.98 11.92
C GLN A 39 7.87 1.55 12.79
N GLU A 40 8.50 2.66 12.37
CA GLU A 40 9.68 3.23 13.03
C GLU A 40 9.32 4.08 14.26
N PHE A 41 8.23 4.86 14.21
CA PHE A 41 7.85 5.74 15.33
C PHE A 41 6.91 5.06 16.33
N PHE A 42 6.03 4.18 15.87
CA PHE A 42 5.00 3.58 16.72
C PHE A 42 5.17 2.07 16.95
N GLY A 43 6.12 1.42 16.27
CA GLY A 43 6.37 -0.02 16.44
C GLY A 43 5.24 -0.93 15.97
N TYR A 44 4.31 -0.43 15.14
CA TYR A 44 3.18 -1.22 14.65
C TYR A 44 3.60 -2.14 13.51
N ASN A 45 3.06 -3.36 13.49
CA ASN A 45 3.22 -4.27 12.37
C ASN A 45 2.22 -3.91 11.26
N VAL A 46 2.72 -3.29 10.18
CA VAL A 46 1.90 -2.84 9.04
C VAL A 46 2.09 -3.78 7.85
N ILE A 47 1.00 -4.37 7.38
CA ILE A 47 0.93 -5.27 6.22
C ILE A 47 0.32 -4.50 5.04
N LEU A 48 1.02 -4.43 3.92
CA LEU A 48 0.51 -3.80 2.71
C LEU A 48 -0.16 -4.86 1.81
N CYS A 49 -1.48 -4.78 1.65
CA CYS A 49 -2.25 -5.66 0.78
C CYS A 49 -2.54 -4.95 -0.55
N GLN A 50 -2.04 -5.50 -1.66
CA GLN A 50 -2.21 -4.96 -3.00
C GLN A 50 -3.10 -5.90 -3.83
N VAL A 51 -4.30 -5.45 -4.19
CA VAL A 51 -5.20 -6.21 -5.06
C VAL A 51 -4.98 -5.79 -6.50
N ARG A 52 -4.41 -6.67 -7.31
CA ARG A 52 -4.26 -6.46 -8.76
C ARG A 52 -5.61 -6.78 -9.42
N TYR A 53 -6.30 -5.77 -9.92
CA TYR A 53 -7.37 -6.00 -10.90
C TYR A 53 -6.69 -6.47 -12.19
N MET A 54 -6.75 -7.78 -12.45
CA MET A 54 -6.63 -8.29 -13.82
C MET A 54 -8.00 -8.08 -14.44
N ASP A 55 -8.10 -7.19 -15.41
CA ASP A 55 -9.20 -7.23 -16.36
C ASP A 55 -9.19 -8.61 -17.02
N HIS A 56 -10.30 -9.34 -16.91
CA HIS A 56 -10.54 -10.53 -17.71
C HIS A 56 -10.75 -10.08 -19.17
N THR A 57 -9.66 -9.80 -19.87
CA THR A 57 -9.65 -9.67 -21.32
C THR A 57 -8.52 -10.52 -21.89
N SER A 58 -8.84 -11.79 -22.13
CA SER A 58 -8.21 -12.65 -23.14
C SER A 58 -9.34 -13.30 -23.92
#